data_AF-A0A9D2LN07-F1
#
_entry.id   AF-A0A9D2LN07-F1
#
_cell.length_a   1.000
_cell.length_b   1.000
_cell.length_c   1.000
_cell.angle_alpha   90.00
_cell.angle_beta   90.00
_cell.angle_gamma   90.00
#
_symmetry.space_group_name_H-M   'P 1'
#
loop_
_entity.id
_entity.type
_entity.pdbx_description
1 polymer ?
#
loop_
_entity_poly.entity_id
_entity_poly.type
_entity_poly.pdbx_seq_one_letter_code
_entity_poly.pdbx_strand_id
1 'polypeptide(L)'
;MGKNFKKILAAVVSAAMICLPMGVLAADENVASVDATEYATLQEAINQANGKTVTLLTDVTESVTIPEGTTITLDLGEFTLTNTDKQDTITNNGTLTVTGNGTVDNVSHAKTALQNNGTAVLNGGTFDRSKEAGKNESDSGENSYYTIVNHGTMTIKDGTTVKQNGKFSSLLENGWYNGNQNTGKQDSVLNIEGGHFTGGLNTIKNDDYGQLHISGGTFENVAQAALLNWNTATITGGTFQVDTGSNCVVLNGYLNDSMDKGELTISGGTFSGGVDVLQTMGGSTNSGTIKISNGTFNGNINLGLTASASAGNLEISGSAVINGDVINTQQDSVVINGGTITGTINNTGNGTMQVNSGNFSEQPDSAYVNGASTVAKYTTGDVATFIVGSASDVANQLSNAVKGDKIEIMQGDAEIAVTEGVSVSNTGTGTVTVNGETVTEEPVVTPHVHGNIIHVDAKAPTATQAGNIEYWLCEDCGKYFSDEALTKEITEEDTILAATGETSNPSQPANPDNSGSGTQVTPDDTTSTPQTGDSSNLAVWVVLTVLAGASIVKAALSVKHAK
;
A
#
# COMPACT_ATOMS: atom_id res chain seq x y z
N MET A 1 2.11 -24.14 -63.72
CA MET A 1 2.00 -25.16 -62.65
C MET A 1 2.37 -24.45 -61.36
N GLY A 2 1.54 -24.18 -60.36
CA GLY A 2 0.35 -24.83 -59.79
C GLY A 2 0.61 -24.93 -58.26
N LYS A 3 0.11 -24.00 -57.43
CA LYS A 3 -1.02 -24.16 -56.47
C LYS A 3 -0.78 -25.28 -55.43
N ASN A 4 -0.76 -25.10 -54.10
CA ASN A 4 -1.72 -24.50 -53.13
C ASN A 4 -1.04 -24.35 -51.75
N PHE A 5 -1.15 -23.29 -50.93
CA PHE A 5 -2.28 -22.72 -50.14
C PHE A 5 -2.73 -23.47 -48.86
N LYS A 6 -2.57 -22.81 -47.69
CA LYS A 6 -3.58 -22.47 -46.62
C LYS A 6 -2.84 -21.93 -45.37
N LYS A 7 -2.85 -20.62 -45.05
CA LYS A 7 -3.88 -19.75 -44.41
C LYS A 7 -4.18 -20.09 -42.93
N ILE A 8 -3.81 -19.18 -42.01
CA ILE A 8 -4.70 -18.61 -40.98
C ILE A 8 -4.40 -17.10 -40.88
N LEU A 9 -5.48 -16.33 -40.77
CA LEU A 9 -5.62 -14.88 -40.81
C LEU A 9 -6.08 -14.42 -39.41
N ALA A 10 -5.52 -13.34 -38.88
CA ALA A 10 -6.20 -12.48 -37.91
C ALA A 10 -5.78 -11.03 -38.18
N ALA A 11 -6.77 -10.22 -38.51
CA ALA A 11 -6.66 -8.83 -38.92
C ALA A 11 -6.74 -7.91 -37.70
N VAL A 12 -5.87 -6.89 -37.64
CA VAL A 12 -6.16 -5.65 -36.93
C VAL A 12 -6.09 -4.53 -37.96
N VAL A 13 -7.22 -3.83 -38.08
CA VAL A 13 -7.44 -2.69 -38.96
C VAL A 13 -6.57 -1.53 -38.47
N SER A 14 -5.58 -1.12 -39.26
CA SER A 14 -4.91 0.16 -39.08
C SER A 14 -5.24 1.03 -40.29
N ALA A 15 -6.08 2.05 -40.06
CA ALA A 15 -6.44 3.03 -41.06
C ALA A 15 -5.26 3.99 -41.25
N ALA A 16 -4.34 3.62 -42.15
CA ALA A 16 -3.36 4.54 -42.68
C ALA A 16 -4.06 5.48 -43.68
N MET A 17 -4.47 6.67 -43.21
CA MET A 17 -4.80 7.80 -44.08
C MET A 17 -3.49 8.28 -44.71
N ILE A 18 -3.19 7.78 -45.90
CA ILE A 18 -2.20 8.37 -46.79
C ILE A 18 -2.84 9.64 -47.37
N CYS A 19 -2.59 10.77 -46.70
CA CYS A 19 -2.84 12.09 -47.27
C CYS A 19 -1.65 12.43 -48.18
N LEU A 20 -1.87 12.42 -49.49
CA LEU A 20 -0.93 13.02 -50.46
C LEU A 20 -0.94 14.54 -50.25
N PRO A 21 0.19 15.25 -50.39
CA PRO A 21 0.23 16.70 -50.23
C PRO A 21 -0.46 17.35 -51.42
N MET A 22 -1.74 17.67 -51.27
CA MET A 22 -2.33 18.76 -52.04
C MET A 22 -1.69 20.03 -51.51
N GLY A 23 -0.87 20.68 -52.33
CA GLY A 23 -0.37 22.02 -52.07
C GLY A 23 -1.56 22.98 -51.97
N VAL A 24 -2.06 23.18 -50.77
CA VAL A 24 -2.87 24.33 -50.42
C VAL A 24 -1.89 25.49 -50.30
N LEU A 25 -2.07 26.52 -51.12
CA LEU A 25 -1.47 27.81 -50.85
C LEU A 25 -2.05 28.28 -49.51
N ALA A 26 -1.31 28.11 -48.42
CA ALA A 26 -1.66 28.68 -47.13
C ALA A 26 -1.73 30.20 -47.31
N ALA A 27 -2.89 30.78 -47.03
CA ALA A 27 -2.94 32.18 -46.65
C ALA A 27 -2.05 32.35 -45.40
N ASP A 28 -1.39 33.49 -45.26
CA ASP A 28 -0.68 33.85 -44.02
C ASP A 28 -1.71 33.93 -42.88
N GLU A 29 -2.09 32.79 -42.31
CA GLU A 29 -2.94 32.72 -41.13
C GLU A 29 -2.07 33.04 -39.92
N ASN A 30 -2.52 34.02 -39.13
CA ASN A 30 -1.88 34.34 -37.86
C ASN A 30 -1.95 33.14 -36.93
N VAL A 31 -0.84 32.82 -36.29
CA VAL A 31 -0.70 31.60 -35.47
C VAL A 31 -0.95 31.85 -34.00
N ALA A 32 -0.84 33.10 -33.54
CA ALA A 32 -0.97 33.45 -32.14
C ALA A 32 -1.63 34.81 -31.93
N SER A 33 -2.18 35.05 -30.75
CA SER A 33 -2.72 36.35 -30.36
C SER A 33 -2.35 36.77 -28.94
N VAL A 34 -2.32 38.10 -28.72
CA VAL A 34 -2.12 38.75 -27.42
C VAL A 34 -3.10 39.90 -27.34
N ASP A 35 -3.96 39.95 -26.32
CA ASP A 35 -4.99 40.98 -26.15
C ASP A 35 -5.81 41.26 -27.44
N ALA A 36 -6.22 40.19 -28.14
CA ALA A 36 -6.92 40.22 -29.42
C ALA A 36 -6.13 40.80 -30.63
N THR A 37 -4.86 41.14 -30.46
CA THR A 37 -3.96 41.41 -31.59
C THR A 37 -3.37 40.09 -32.06
N GLU A 38 -3.53 39.77 -33.34
CA GLU A 38 -3.00 38.55 -33.94
C GLU A 38 -1.61 38.76 -34.56
N TYR A 39 -0.80 37.71 -34.59
CA TYR A 39 0.58 37.71 -35.05
C TYR A 39 0.83 36.53 -36.01
N ALA A 40 1.64 36.78 -37.04
CA ALA A 40 2.01 35.78 -38.03
C ALA A 40 2.90 34.66 -37.46
N THR A 41 3.67 34.96 -36.41
CA THR A 41 4.55 33.99 -35.73
C THR A 41 4.31 34.00 -34.22
N LEU A 42 4.57 32.87 -33.57
CA LEU A 42 4.47 32.75 -32.12
C LEU A 42 5.55 33.59 -31.42
N GLN A 43 6.77 33.66 -31.98
CA GLN A 43 7.84 34.48 -31.41
C GLN A 43 7.51 35.98 -31.43
N GLU A 44 6.87 36.49 -32.48
CA GLU A 44 6.42 37.89 -32.54
C GLU A 44 5.38 38.18 -31.45
N ALA A 45 4.42 37.28 -31.23
CA ALA A 45 3.46 37.39 -30.15
C ALA A 45 4.15 37.43 -28.77
N ILE A 46 5.09 36.49 -28.52
CA ILE A 46 5.87 36.43 -27.28
C ILE A 46 6.62 37.75 -27.01
N ASN A 47 7.24 38.34 -28.04
CA ASN A 47 7.97 39.60 -27.91
C ASN A 47 7.10 40.78 -27.47
N GLN A 48 5.77 40.69 -27.64
CA GLN A 48 4.79 41.71 -27.24
C GLN A 48 4.00 41.34 -25.97
N ALA A 49 4.30 40.20 -25.35
CA ALA A 49 3.44 39.59 -24.33
C ALA A 49 3.98 39.65 -22.90
N ASN A 50 4.99 40.48 -22.59
CA ASN A 50 5.50 40.55 -21.22
C ASN A 50 4.40 40.94 -20.22
N GLY A 51 4.14 40.06 -19.25
CA GLY A 51 3.05 40.14 -18.28
C GLY A 51 1.68 39.68 -18.80
N LYS A 52 1.60 39.04 -19.97
CA LYS A 52 0.34 38.76 -20.68
C LYS A 52 0.21 37.29 -21.10
N THR A 53 -0.95 36.96 -21.67
CA THR A 53 -1.22 35.65 -22.28
C THR A 53 -1.01 35.72 -23.79
N VAL A 54 -0.27 34.75 -24.31
CA VAL A 54 -0.15 34.41 -25.73
C VAL A 54 -1.04 33.20 -25.98
N THR A 55 -2.08 33.35 -26.80
CA THR A 55 -2.98 32.24 -27.16
C THR A 55 -2.61 31.71 -28.53
N LEU A 56 -2.37 30.40 -28.63
CA LEU A 56 -2.15 29.70 -29.89
C LEU A 56 -3.48 29.53 -30.64
N LEU A 57 -3.50 29.81 -31.95
CA LEU A 57 -4.71 29.85 -32.77
C LEU A 57 -4.83 28.68 -33.76
N THR A 58 -3.71 28.00 -34.03
CA THR A 58 -3.61 26.86 -34.94
C THR A 58 -2.38 26.03 -34.57
N ASP A 59 -2.31 24.80 -35.07
CA ASP A 59 -1.07 24.04 -35.08
C ASP A 59 0.02 24.82 -35.81
N VAL A 60 1.22 24.86 -35.24
CA VAL A 60 2.35 25.63 -35.78
C VAL A 60 3.66 24.86 -35.62
N THR A 61 4.50 24.94 -36.66
CA THR A 61 5.89 24.46 -36.60
C THR A 61 6.81 25.65 -36.37
N GLU A 62 7.21 25.88 -35.13
CA GLU A 62 8.09 26.98 -34.73
C GLU A 62 8.91 26.59 -33.49
N SER A 63 10.11 27.16 -33.37
CA SER A 63 10.93 27.05 -32.15
C SER A 63 11.03 28.43 -31.53
N VAL A 64 10.65 28.56 -30.26
CA VAL A 64 10.51 29.86 -29.60
C VAL A 64 11.39 29.99 -28.37
N THR A 65 11.79 31.23 -28.08
CA THR A 65 12.55 31.60 -26.88
C THR A 65 11.76 32.60 -26.05
N ILE A 66 11.67 32.35 -24.76
CA ILE A 66 11.17 33.30 -23.77
C ILE A 66 12.42 33.96 -23.16
N PRO A 67 12.69 35.25 -23.44
CA PRO A 67 13.91 35.90 -22.97
C PRO A 67 13.92 36.09 -21.46
N GLU A 68 15.13 36.25 -20.89
CA GLU A 68 15.30 36.67 -19.50
C GLU A 68 14.52 37.98 -19.22
N GLY A 69 13.93 38.08 -18.03
CA GLY A 69 13.09 39.22 -17.63
C GLY A 69 11.72 39.29 -18.31
N THR A 70 11.38 38.34 -19.18
CA THR A 70 10.06 38.23 -19.81
C THR A 70 9.20 37.23 -19.04
N THR A 71 7.96 37.62 -18.70
CA THR A 71 6.96 36.75 -18.08
C THR A 71 5.79 36.57 -19.05
N ILE A 72 5.42 35.35 -19.39
CA ILE A 72 4.24 35.09 -20.23
C ILE A 72 3.42 33.92 -19.70
N THR A 73 2.14 33.90 -20.07
CA THR A 73 1.34 32.66 -20.12
C THR A 73 1.19 32.25 -21.58
N LEU A 74 1.55 31.02 -21.93
CA LEU A 74 1.27 30.42 -23.23
C LEU A 74 0.04 29.51 -23.08
N ASP A 75 -1.07 29.93 -23.67
CA ASP A 75 -2.29 29.12 -23.76
C ASP A 75 -2.29 28.34 -25.07
N LEU A 76 -2.12 27.02 -24.96
CA LEU A 76 -2.05 26.13 -26.12
C LEU A 76 -3.42 25.88 -26.76
N GLY A 77 -4.53 26.18 -26.06
CA GLY A 77 -5.86 25.78 -26.51
C GLY A 77 -5.92 24.25 -26.68
N GLU A 78 -6.20 23.79 -27.91
CA GLU A 78 -6.14 22.37 -28.31
C GLU A 78 -5.03 22.09 -29.33
N PHE A 79 -4.20 23.09 -29.64
CA PHE A 79 -3.28 23.07 -30.78
C PHE A 79 -1.89 22.52 -30.43
N THR A 80 -1.14 22.16 -31.47
CA THR A 80 0.21 21.61 -31.38
C THR A 80 1.26 22.63 -31.80
N LEU A 81 2.24 22.86 -30.93
CA LEU A 81 3.48 23.55 -31.24
C LEU A 81 4.58 22.49 -31.47
N THR A 82 5.05 22.35 -32.70
CA THR A 82 6.18 21.45 -33.05
C THR A 82 7.44 22.26 -33.36
N ASN A 83 8.61 21.77 -32.95
CA ASN A 83 9.86 22.48 -33.22
C ASN A 83 10.20 22.61 -34.71
N THR A 84 10.97 23.65 -35.04
CA THR A 84 11.78 23.63 -36.27
C THR A 84 12.92 22.61 -36.13
N ASP A 85 13.30 21.95 -37.22
CA ASP A 85 14.34 20.90 -37.21
C ASP A 85 15.62 21.31 -36.45
N LYS A 86 16.13 20.38 -35.64
CA LYS A 86 17.36 20.49 -34.83
C LYS A 86 17.34 21.58 -33.76
N GLN A 87 16.16 22.03 -33.36
CA GLN A 87 15.98 22.99 -32.27
C GLN A 87 15.07 22.43 -31.20
N ASP A 88 15.19 22.99 -30.00
CA ASP A 88 14.23 22.77 -28.92
C ASP A 88 12.91 23.44 -29.32
N THR A 89 11.79 22.93 -28.84
CA THR A 89 10.48 23.52 -29.17
C THR A 89 10.30 24.85 -28.43
N ILE A 90 10.55 24.83 -27.11
CA ILE A 90 10.55 26.01 -26.26
C ILE A 90 11.88 26.09 -25.48
N THR A 91 12.56 27.23 -25.58
CA THR A 91 13.67 27.60 -24.68
C THR A 91 13.21 28.71 -23.73
N ASN A 92 13.03 28.40 -22.44
CA ASN A 92 12.62 29.37 -21.44
C ASN A 92 13.81 29.89 -20.63
N ASN A 93 14.14 31.17 -20.78
CA ASN A 93 15.09 31.89 -19.92
C ASN A 93 14.39 32.90 -18.98
N GLY A 94 13.06 33.06 -19.12
CA GLY A 94 12.24 34.00 -18.35
C GLY A 94 11.31 33.29 -17.36
N THR A 95 10.07 33.75 -17.29
CA THR A 95 8.99 33.10 -16.53
C THR A 95 7.88 32.66 -17.48
N LEU A 96 7.66 31.35 -17.58
CA LEU A 96 6.67 30.75 -18.48
C LEU A 96 5.59 30.04 -17.67
N THR A 97 4.33 30.36 -17.93
CA THR A 97 3.21 29.48 -17.54
C THR A 97 2.61 28.86 -18.79
N VAL A 98 2.37 27.54 -18.81
CA VAL A 98 1.69 26.85 -19.91
C VAL A 98 0.29 26.42 -19.45
N THR A 99 -0.72 26.68 -20.27
CA THR A 99 -2.11 26.27 -20.05
C THR A 99 -2.72 25.68 -21.32
N GLY A 100 -3.96 25.20 -21.22
CA GLY A 100 -4.67 24.56 -22.33
C GLY A 100 -4.41 23.05 -22.37
N ASN A 101 -5.07 22.35 -23.29
CA ASN A 101 -4.96 20.91 -23.48
C ASN A 101 -4.11 20.53 -24.71
N GLY A 102 -3.60 21.52 -25.44
CA GLY A 102 -2.75 21.35 -26.61
C GLY A 102 -1.41 20.69 -26.31
N THR A 103 -0.57 20.55 -27.35
CA THR A 103 0.67 19.78 -27.29
C THR A 103 1.89 20.65 -27.59
N VAL A 104 2.97 20.48 -26.82
CA VAL A 104 4.32 20.92 -27.18
C VAL A 104 5.10 19.67 -27.58
N ASP A 105 5.40 19.53 -28.87
CA ASP A 105 6.05 18.35 -29.43
C ASP A 105 7.48 18.67 -29.88
N ASN A 106 8.41 17.74 -29.66
CA ASN A 106 9.73 17.78 -30.26
C ASN A 106 10.02 16.52 -31.10
N VAL A 107 10.40 16.73 -32.37
CA VAL A 107 10.66 15.66 -33.32
C VAL A 107 12.15 15.45 -33.63
N SER A 108 13.05 16.25 -33.03
CA SER A 108 14.47 16.26 -33.39
C SER A 108 15.35 15.52 -32.37
N HIS A 109 16.42 14.90 -32.88
CA HIS A 109 17.42 14.23 -32.05
C HIS A 109 18.17 15.23 -31.16
N ALA A 110 18.45 14.85 -29.92
CA ALA A 110 19.16 15.67 -28.93
C ALA A 110 18.52 17.05 -28.69
N LYS A 111 17.18 17.12 -28.78
CA LYS A 111 16.37 18.32 -28.56
C LYS A 111 15.14 18.01 -27.73
N THR A 112 14.60 19.01 -27.04
CA THR A 112 13.56 18.82 -26.04
C THR A 112 12.30 19.63 -26.36
N ALA A 113 11.15 19.18 -25.85
CA ALA A 113 9.91 19.96 -25.96
C ALA A 113 10.01 21.23 -25.09
N LEU A 114 10.67 21.14 -23.94
CA LEU A 114 10.90 22.29 -23.08
C LEU A 114 12.29 22.24 -22.44
N GLN A 115 13.13 23.22 -22.78
CA GLN A 115 14.34 23.55 -22.04
C GLN A 115 14.02 24.72 -21.09
N ASN A 116 14.02 24.47 -19.78
CA ASN A 116 13.78 25.50 -18.78
C ASN A 116 15.07 25.91 -18.07
N ASN A 117 15.54 27.13 -18.35
CA ASN A 117 16.64 27.79 -17.64
C ASN A 117 16.15 28.85 -16.65
N GLY A 118 14.86 29.21 -16.71
CA GLY A 118 14.22 30.22 -15.87
C GLY A 118 13.20 29.60 -14.90
N THR A 119 12.03 30.23 -14.79
CA THR A 119 10.90 29.70 -14.01
C THR A 119 9.80 29.20 -14.93
N ALA A 120 9.30 27.99 -14.71
CA ALA A 120 8.20 27.41 -15.47
C ALA A 120 7.07 26.90 -14.56
N VAL A 121 5.82 27.09 -14.98
CA VAL A 121 4.64 26.45 -14.39
C VAL A 121 3.88 25.75 -15.51
N LEU A 122 3.80 24.42 -15.45
CA LEU A 122 3.01 23.62 -16.38
C LEU A 122 1.66 23.33 -15.73
N ASN A 123 0.61 23.98 -16.24
CA ASN A 123 -0.74 23.92 -15.70
C ASN A 123 -1.71 23.35 -16.75
N GLY A 124 -1.30 22.24 -17.36
CA GLY A 124 -1.98 21.60 -18.48
C GLY A 124 -1.04 21.29 -19.64
N GLY A 125 -1.63 20.78 -20.70
CA GLY A 125 -0.97 20.45 -21.96
C GLY A 125 -0.28 19.09 -21.95
N THR A 126 0.09 18.66 -23.16
CA THR A 126 0.91 17.47 -23.38
C THR A 126 2.30 17.88 -23.85
N PHE A 127 3.34 17.38 -23.21
CA PHE A 127 4.73 17.49 -23.65
C PHE A 127 5.15 16.15 -24.23
N ASP A 128 5.49 16.13 -25.51
CA ASP A 128 5.74 14.90 -26.27
C ASP A 128 7.07 14.95 -27.01
N ARG A 129 7.64 13.78 -27.24
CA ARG A 129 8.64 13.53 -28.28
C ARG A 129 8.06 12.51 -29.25
N SER A 130 7.21 12.96 -30.17
CA SER A 130 6.41 12.07 -31.02
C SER A 130 7.22 11.22 -32.01
N LYS A 131 8.50 11.57 -32.21
CA LYS A 131 9.48 10.82 -33.04
C LYS A 131 10.59 10.15 -32.24
N GLU A 132 10.38 9.95 -30.94
CA GLU A 132 11.30 9.20 -30.09
C GLU A 132 11.57 7.78 -30.63
N ALA A 133 12.84 7.39 -30.63
CA ALA A 133 13.32 6.15 -31.23
C ALA A 133 14.33 5.39 -30.35
N GLY A 134 14.63 5.89 -29.14
CA GLY A 134 15.57 5.25 -28.21
C GLY A 134 15.19 3.80 -27.90
N LYS A 135 16.07 2.84 -28.20
CA LYS A 135 15.75 1.41 -28.08
C LYS A 135 16.09 0.84 -26.70
N ASN A 136 17.20 1.31 -26.13
CA ASN A 136 17.74 0.89 -24.84
C ASN A 136 18.78 1.91 -24.37
N GLU A 137 19.40 1.69 -23.20
CA GLU A 137 20.40 2.59 -22.59
C GLU A 137 21.64 2.87 -23.45
N SER A 138 21.89 2.08 -24.51
CA SER A 138 23.08 2.15 -25.36
C SER A 138 22.82 2.50 -26.83
N ASP A 139 21.56 2.46 -27.28
CA ASP A 139 21.15 2.70 -28.67
C ASP A 139 20.00 3.72 -28.72
N SER A 140 20.31 4.94 -29.15
CA SER A 140 19.37 6.06 -29.28
C SER A 140 18.39 5.90 -30.45
N GLY A 141 18.58 4.90 -31.31
CA GLY A 141 17.77 4.72 -32.51
C GLY A 141 17.81 5.92 -33.46
N GLU A 142 18.87 6.73 -33.41
CA GLU A 142 19.07 7.98 -34.15
C GLU A 142 18.17 9.16 -33.72
N ASN A 143 17.20 8.97 -32.82
CA ASN A 143 16.36 10.05 -32.29
C ASN A 143 15.97 9.80 -30.83
N SER A 144 16.77 10.33 -29.91
CA SER A 144 16.47 10.27 -28.48
C SER A 144 16.93 11.55 -27.79
N TYR A 145 16.14 12.00 -26.83
CA TYR A 145 16.53 12.99 -25.83
C TYR A 145 15.50 13.05 -24.70
N TYR A 146 15.74 13.89 -23.71
CA TYR A 146 14.74 14.22 -22.70
C TYR A 146 13.56 14.97 -23.32
N THR A 147 12.34 14.69 -22.86
CA THR A 147 11.14 15.45 -23.27
C THR A 147 11.09 16.80 -22.59
N ILE A 148 11.59 16.89 -21.36
CA ILE A 148 11.78 18.14 -20.62
C ILE A 148 13.15 18.14 -19.96
N VAL A 149 13.84 19.27 -20.03
CA VAL A 149 15.06 19.56 -19.27
C VAL A 149 14.80 20.75 -18.35
N ASN A 150 15.02 20.58 -17.05
CA ASN A 150 14.91 21.64 -16.06
C ASN A 150 16.25 21.97 -15.41
N HIS A 151 16.80 23.13 -15.79
CA HIS A 151 18.00 23.75 -15.21
C HIS A 151 17.66 24.98 -14.35
N GLY A 152 16.38 25.30 -14.19
CA GLY A 152 15.87 26.39 -13.39
C GLY A 152 14.88 25.92 -12.32
N THR A 153 13.78 26.65 -12.14
CA THR A 153 12.67 26.25 -11.25
C THR A 153 11.45 25.88 -12.07
N MET A 154 10.86 24.71 -11.81
CA MET A 154 9.67 24.23 -12.50
C MET A 154 8.63 23.73 -11.51
N THR A 155 7.36 24.06 -11.74
CA THR A 155 6.21 23.45 -11.07
C THR A 155 5.31 22.79 -12.09
N ILE A 156 5.03 21.49 -11.93
CA ILE A 156 4.11 20.74 -12.79
C ILE A 156 2.85 20.44 -11.99
N LYS A 157 1.71 20.89 -12.51
CA LYS A 157 0.40 20.71 -11.89
C LYS A 157 -0.37 19.56 -12.53
N ASP A 158 -1.39 19.12 -11.82
CA ASP A 158 -2.34 18.15 -12.32
C ASP A 158 -2.98 18.59 -13.64
N GLY A 159 -3.30 17.62 -14.51
CA GLY A 159 -3.74 17.85 -15.88
C GLY A 159 -2.61 18.00 -16.91
N THR A 160 -1.34 18.11 -16.49
CA THR A 160 -0.18 18.05 -17.39
C THR A 160 0.16 16.60 -17.73
N THR A 161 0.45 16.32 -19.01
CA THR A 161 0.98 15.02 -19.46
C THR A 161 2.38 15.20 -20.03
N VAL A 162 3.33 14.35 -19.64
CA VAL A 162 4.67 14.27 -20.25
C VAL A 162 4.88 12.84 -20.71
N LYS A 163 5.15 12.64 -22.00
CA LYS A 163 5.22 11.28 -22.57
C LYS A 163 6.28 11.13 -23.65
N GLN A 164 6.82 9.92 -23.71
CA GLN A 164 7.59 9.35 -24.82
C GLN A 164 7.66 7.83 -24.64
N ASN A 165 8.18 7.06 -25.61
CA ASN A 165 8.20 5.59 -25.54
C ASN A 165 9.59 4.95 -25.75
N GLY A 166 10.64 5.77 -25.84
CA GLY A 166 12.03 5.38 -25.91
C GLY A 166 12.64 4.99 -24.56
N LYS A 167 13.77 4.28 -24.64
CA LYS A 167 14.49 3.67 -23.51
C LYS A 167 15.96 4.08 -23.43
N PHE A 168 16.36 5.13 -24.15
CA PHE A 168 17.74 5.64 -24.15
C PHE A 168 17.87 6.83 -23.20
N SER A 169 17.10 7.89 -23.42
CA SER A 169 17.03 9.05 -22.51
C SER A 169 15.91 8.91 -21.48
N SER A 170 16.08 9.55 -20.33
CA SER A 170 14.98 9.69 -19.36
C SER A 170 13.89 10.61 -19.94
N LEU A 171 12.67 10.55 -19.39
CA LEU A 171 11.56 11.40 -19.85
C LEU A 171 11.80 12.86 -19.43
N LEU A 172 12.17 13.09 -18.16
CA LEU A 172 12.44 14.41 -17.61
C LEU A 172 13.77 14.42 -16.85
N GLU A 173 14.64 15.40 -17.13
CA GLU A 173 15.84 15.72 -16.35
C GLU A 173 15.59 16.93 -15.44
N ASN A 174 15.86 16.80 -14.14
CA ASN A 174 15.97 17.91 -13.20
C ASN A 174 17.38 17.94 -12.63
N GLY A 175 18.11 19.03 -12.82
CA GLY A 175 19.54 19.08 -12.52
C GLY A 175 20.37 18.88 -13.78
N TRP A 176 21.57 18.32 -13.64
CA TRP A 176 22.54 18.23 -14.73
C TRP A 176 23.11 16.83 -14.86
N TYR A 177 23.10 16.25 -16.06
CA TYR A 177 23.83 15.01 -16.35
C TYR A 177 25.33 15.08 -16.00
N ASN A 178 25.92 16.27 -16.11
CA ASN A 178 27.28 16.53 -15.68
C ASN A 178 27.30 17.85 -14.89
N GLY A 179 27.38 17.76 -13.57
CA GLY A 179 27.37 18.90 -12.66
C GLY A 179 28.47 19.93 -12.90
N ASN A 180 29.54 19.59 -13.64
CA ASN A 180 30.54 20.58 -14.07
C ASN A 180 30.00 21.60 -15.07
N GLN A 181 28.89 21.30 -15.76
CA GLN A 181 28.20 22.23 -16.65
C GLN A 181 27.40 23.28 -15.87
N ASN A 182 27.04 22.99 -14.62
CA ASN A 182 26.41 23.94 -13.70
C ASN A 182 27.44 24.93 -13.13
N THR A 183 27.92 25.84 -13.97
CA THR A 183 28.94 26.84 -13.58
C THR A 183 28.46 27.80 -12.47
N GLY A 184 27.15 28.01 -12.35
CA GLY A 184 26.53 28.81 -11.29
C GLY A 184 26.35 28.07 -9.96
N LYS A 185 26.49 26.73 -9.96
CA LYS A 185 26.26 25.85 -8.79
C LYS A 185 24.93 26.11 -8.09
N GLN A 186 23.92 26.48 -8.88
CA GLN A 186 22.56 26.70 -8.38
C GLN A 186 21.76 25.42 -8.57
N ASP A 187 20.91 25.12 -7.61
CA ASP A 187 20.07 23.94 -7.70
C ASP A 187 18.95 24.13 -8.73
N SER A 188 18.65 23.06 -9.46
CA SER A 188 17.47 22.96 -10.31
C SER A 188 16.31 22.42 -9.49
N VAL A 189 15.25 23.21 -9.35
CA VAL A 189 14.11 22.88 -8.47
C VAL A 189 12.95 22.39 -9.33
N LEU A 190 12.45 21.19 -9.03
CA LEU A 190 11.26 20.62 -9.65
C LEU A 190 10.22 20.29 -8.58
N ASN A 191 9.05 20.91 -8.68
CA ASN A 191 7.89 20.61 -7.86
C ASN A 191 6.83 19.92 -8.73
N ILE A 192 6.41 18.72 -8.36
CA ILE A 192 5.35 17.97 -9.03
C ILE A 192 4.16 17.87 -8.07
N GLU A 193 3.08 18.59 -8.39
CA GLU A 193 1.82 18.59 -7.66
C GLU A 193 0.84 17.55 -8.20
N GLY A 194 1.02 17.12 -9.45
CA GLY A 194 0.15 16.17 -10.15
C GLY A 194 0.63 15.89 -11.57
N GLY A 195 -0.24 15.28 -12.39
CA GLY A 195 0.02 15.01 -13.81
C GLY A 195 0.34 13.54 -14.11
N HIS A 196 0.46 13.24 -15.40
CA HIS A 196 0.74 11.90 -15.91
C HIS A 196 2.08 11.86 -16.65
N PHE A 197 2.97 10.99 -16.21
CA PHE A 197 4.32 10.84 -16.74
C PHE A 197 4.52 9.40 -17.19
N THR A 198 4.75 9.19 -18.49
CA THR A 198 4.90 7.84 -19.05
C THR A 198 6.11 7.72 -19.96
N GLY A 199 6.91 6.67 -19.72
CA GLY A 199 8.05 6.27 -20.55
C GLY A 199 9.41 6.78 -20.08
N GLY A 200 10.38 6.74 -21.00
CA GLY A 200 11.79 7.04 -20.73
C GLY A 200 12.59 5.90 -20.13
N LEU A 201 13.93 6.03 -20.18
CA LEU A 201 14.84 5.17 -19.42
C LEU A 201 14.45 5.25 -17.93
N ASN A 202 14.50 6.46 -17.38
CA ASN A 202 13.82 6.81 -16.14
C ASN A 202 12.65 7.76 -16.45
N THR A 203 11.54 7.64 -15.71
CA THR A 203 10.42 8.57 -15.89
C THR A 203 10.79 9.95 -15.32
N ILE A 204 11.35 9.99 -14.11
CA ILE A 204 11.94 11.21 -13.56
C ILE A 204 13.41 10.93 -13.21
N LYS A 205 14.32 11.77 -13.70
CA LYS A 205 15.73 11.77 -13.30
C LYS A 205 16.04 13.07 -12.55
N ASN A 206 16.34 12.93 -11.26
CA ASN A 206 16.84 14.01 -10.42
C ASN A 206 18.36 13.86 -10.29
N ASP A 207 19.08 14.65 -11.07
CA ASP A 207 20.52 14.52 -11.33
C ASP A 207 21.34 15.49 -10.47
N ASP A 208 22.61 15.71 -10.82
CA ASP A 208 23.51 16.63 -10.14
C ASP A 208 22.83 18.00 -9.92
N TYR A 209 22.85 18.49 -8.68
CA TYR A 209 22.19 19.75 -8.26
C TYR A 209 20.65 19.76 -8.41
N GLY A 210 20.02 18.60 -8.59
CA GLY A 210 18.57 18.47 -8.61
C GLY A 210 17.94 18.53 -7.21
N GLN A 211 16.93 19.38 -7.04
CA GLN A 211 16.03 19.38 -5.89
C GLN A 211 14.62 19.03 -6.34
N LEU A 212 14.12 17.87 -5.92
CA LEU A 212 12.84 17.32 -6.34
C LEU A 212 11.84 17.28 -5.17
N HIS A 213 10.63 17.78 -5.40
CA HIS A 213 9.49 17.64 -4.51
C HIS A 213 8.30 17.04 -5.26
N ILE A 214 7.79 15.89 -4.81
CA ILE A 214 6.61 15.24 -5.37
C ILE A 214 5.51 15.17 -4.31
N SER A 215 4.33 15.69 -4.63
CA SER A 215 3.13 15.59 -3.80
C SER A 215 1.96 14.87 -4.46
N GLY A 216 2.03 14.64 -5.78
CA GLY A 216 1.04 13.90 -6.53
C GLY A 216 1.55 13.48 -7.90
N GLY A 217 0.65 12.87 -8.69
CA GLY A 217 0.92 12.43 -10.05
C GLY A 217 1.02 10.91 -10.21
N THR A 218 1.04 10.47 -11.46
CA THR A 218 1.18 9.07 -11.87
C THR A 218 2.42 8.92 -12.74
N PHE A 219 3.32 8.02 -12.35
CA PHE A 219 4.60 7.77 -13.00
C PHE A 219 4.65 6.33 -13.49
N GLU A 220 4.73 6.14 -14.79
CA GLU A 220 4.74 4.84 -15.46
C GLU A 220 6.04 4.68 -16.24
N ASN A 221 6.89 3.74 -15.82
CA ASN A 221 8.17 3.46 -16.47
C ASN A 221 8.16 2.17 -17.29
N VAL A 222 8.94 2.18 -18.38
CA VAL A 222 9.00 1.08 -19.36
C VAL A 222 10.39 0.45 -19.52
N ALA A 223 11.37 0.85 -18.68
CA ALA A 223 12.77 0.51 -18.83
C ALA A 223 13.51 0.32 -17.50
N GLN A 224 14.05 1.38 -16.89
CA GLN A 224 14.94 1.30 -15.71
C GLN A 224 14.19 1.55 -14.39
N ALA A 225 13.70 2.77 -14.16
CA ALA A 225 12.99 3.14 -12.93
C ALA A 225 11.98 4.28 -13.14
N ALA A 226 10.94 4.33 -12.31
CA ALA A 226 10.03 5.49 -12.29
C ALA A 226 10.73 6.74 -11.75
N LEU A 227 11.63 6.57 -10.77
CA LEU A 227 12.44 7.65 -10.25
C LEU A 227 13.90 7.22 -10.08
N LEU A 228 14.82 8.01 -10.60
CA LEU A 228 16.23 7.99 -10.25
C LEU A 228 16.60 9.28 -9.53
N ASN A 229 17.11 9.16 -8.29
CA ASN A 229 17.59 10.28 -7.49
C ASN A 229 19.09 10.16 -7.19
N TRP A 230 19.85 11.16 -7.65
CA TRP A 230 21.26 11.36 -7.31
C TRP A 230 21.45 12.40 -6.22
N ASN A 231 20.63 13.46 -6.19
CA ASN A 231 20.83 14.57 -5.25
C ASN A 231 19.83 14.60 -4.10
N THR A 232 18.77 15.42 -4.17
CA THR A 232 17.79 15.56 -3.08
C THR A 232 16.36 15.39 -3.58
N ALA A 233 15.60 14.50 -2.95
CA ALA A 233 14.21 14.24 -3.30
C ALA A 233 13.32 14.09 -2.06
N THR A 234 12.15 14.73 -2.09
CA THR A 234 11.09 14.57 -1.10
C THR A 234 9.80 14.10 -1.78
N ILE A 235 9.23 13.00 -1.32
CA ILE A 235 7.98 12.41 -1.83
C ILE A 235 6.96 12.38 -0.69
N THR A 236 5.81 13.01 -0.92
CA THR A 236 4.68 13.06 0.02
C THR A 236 3.42 12.39 -0.55
N GLY A 237 3.42 12.06 -1.84
CA GLY A 237 2.29 11.43 -2.54
C GLY A 237 2.66 10.99 -3.96
N GLY A 238 1.67 10.51 -4.70
CA GLY A 238 1.82 10.00 -6.08
C GLY A 238 1.78 8.47 -6.19
N THR A 239 1.68 7.99 -7.42
CA THR A 239 1.67 6.55 -7.76
C THR A 239 2.79 6.25 -8.74
N PHE A 240 3.67 5.32 -8.38
CA PHE A 240 4.84 4.92 -9.17
C PHE A 240 4.68 3.46 -9.59
N GLN A 241 4.68 3.24 -10.90
CA GLN A 241 4.52 1.92 -11.51
C GLN A 241 5.63 1.70 -12.53
N VAL A 242 6.15 0.49 -12.59
CA VAL A 242 7.09 0.06 -13.62
C VAL A 242 6.56 -1.19 -14.33
N ASP A 243 6.88 -1.32 -15.61
CA ASP A 243 6.51 -2.49 -16.40
C ASP A 243 7.09 -3.79 -15.81
N THR A 244 6.37 -4.89 -15.97
CA THR A 244 6.83 -6.22 -15.59
C THR A 244 8.11 -6.57 -16.35
N GLY A 245 9.26 -6.48 -15.68
CA GLY A 245 10.59 -6.68 -16.29
C GLY A 245 11.59 -5.56 -15.99
N SER A 246 11.14 -4.40 -15.48
CA SER A 246 12.01 -3.40 -14.86
C SER A 246 12.48 -3.86 -13.48
N ASN A 247 13.74 -3.54 -13.14
CA ASN A 247 14.38 -4.07 -11.93
C ASN A 247 13.93 -3.37 -10.65
N CYS A 248 13.59 -2.08 -10.71
CA CYS A 248 13.23 -1.30 -9.52
C CYS A 248 12.26 -0.15 -9.83
N VAL A 249 11.48 0.29 -8.84
CA VAL A 249 10.64 1.49 -8.94
C VAL A 249 11.43 2.76 -8.66
N VAL A 250 12.24 2.77 -7.59
CA VAL A 250 13.05 3.93 -7.17
C VAL A 250 14.52 3.52 -7.06
N LEU A 251 15.38 4.27 -7.74
CA LEU A 251 16.83 4.18 -7.62
C LEU A 251 17.35 5.40 -6.86
N ASN A 252 18.22 5.17 -5.88
CA ASN A 252 18.85 6.24 -5.09
C ASN A 252 20.36 6.01 -4.98
N GLY A 253 21.16 7.05 -5.13
CA GLY A 253 22.62 6.92 -5.05
C GLY A 253 23.31 8.16 -4.53
N TYR A 254 24.39 7.95 -3.78
CA TYR A 254 25.30 9.00 -3.33
C TYR A 254 26.65 8.91 -4.05
N LEU A 255 27.17 10.06 -4.47
CA LEU A 255 28.51 10.21 -5.05
C LEU A 255 29.27 11.42 -4.52
N ASN A 256 28.56 12.48 -4.12
CA ASN A 256 29.18 13.78 -3.88
C ASN A 256 28.32 14.65 -2.96
N ASP A 257 28.87 15.09 -1.83
CA ASP A 257 28.19 15.95 -0.85
C ASP A 257 27.64 17.29 -1.40
N SER A 258 28.14 17.76 -2.55
CA SER A 258 27.72 19.04 -3.14
C SER A 258 26.57 18.89 -4.11
N MET A 259 26.53 17.80 -4.90
CA MET A 259 25.62 17.70 -6.04
C MET A 259 24.97 16.32 -6.22
N ASP A 260 25.47 15.28 -5.56
CA ASP A 260 24.95 13.90 -5.60
C ASP A 260 24.82 13.34 -4.19
N LYS A 261 24.02 14.03 -3.37
CA LYS A 261 23.89 13.76 -1.94
C LYS A 261 23.12 12.47 -1.61
N GLY A 262 22.39 11.91 -2.56
CA GLY A 262 21.55 10.73 -2.36
C GLY A 262 20.55 10.88 -1.22
N GLU A 263 20.05 12.09 -0.96
CA GLU A 263 19.07 12.36 0.09
C GLU A 263 17.67 12.08 -0.44
N LEU A 264 16.96 11.13 0.18
CA LEU A 264 15.61 10.74 -0.19
C LEU A 264 14.71 10.67 1.03
N THR A 265 13.66 11.49 1.05
CA THR A 265 12.63 11.45 2.10
C THR A 265 11.29 11.04 1.50
N ILE A 266 10.69 9.98 2.03
CA ILE A 266 9.38 9.48 1.62
C ILE A 266 8.43 9.49 2.83
N SER A 267 7.30 10.17 2.66
CA SER A 267 6.24 10.34 3.66
C SER A 267 4.85 10.09 3.07
N GLY A 268 4.78 9.45 1.91
CA GLY A 268 3.55 9.03 1.26
C GLY A 268 3.80 8.49 -0.16
N GLY A 269 2.73 8.09 -0.83
CA GLY A 269 2.77 7.52 -2.18
C GLY A 269 2.59 5.99 -2.21
N THR A 270 2.45 5.46 -3.42
CA THR A 270 2.34 4.01 -3.68
C THR A 270 3.34 3.60 -4.75
N PHE A 271 4.12 2.56 -4.49
CA PHE A 271 5.21 2.07 -5.34
C PHE A 271 4.95 0.61 -5.72
N SER A 272 4.96 0.26 -7.01
CA SER A 272 4.59 -1.09 -7.48
C SER A 272 5.18 -1.44 -8.85
N GLY A 273 5.10 -2.72 -9.23
CA GLY A 273 5.41 -3.22 -10.58
C GLY A 273 6.82 -3.84 -10.75
N GLY A 274 7.74 -3.59 -9.82
CA GLY A 274 9.07 -4.20 -9.79
C GLY A 274 9.18 -5.38 -8.81
N VAL A 275 10.27 -6.16 -8.91
CA VAL A 275 10.65 -7.10 -7.83
C VAL A 275 11.07 -6.29 -6.60
N ASP A 276 11.90 -5.27 -6.83
CA ASP A 276 12.30 -4.32 -5.82
C ASP A 276 11.60 -2.98 -6.08
N VAL A 277 11.32 -2.24 -5.01
CA VAL A 277 10.69 -0.92 -5.06
C VAL A 277 11.68 0.19 -4.71
N LEU A 278 12.77 -0.15 -4.02
CA LEU A 278 13.87 0.75 -3.73
C LEU A 278 15.19 0.00 -3.81
N GLN A 279 16.15 0.55 -4.56
CA GLN A 279 17.48 0.00 -4.73
C GLN A 279 18.56 1.08 -4.72
N THR A 280 19.77 0.67 -4.32
CA THR A 280 20.99 1.45 -4.54
C THR A 280 21.27 1.58 -6.04
N MET A 281 21.48 2.80 -6.52
CA MET A 281 21.84 3.03 -7.92
C MET A 281 23.26 2.53 -8.21
N GLY A 282 23.43 1.83 -9.34
CA GLY A 282 24.74 1.39 -9.79
C GLY A 282 25.69 2.54 -10.07
N GLY A 283 26.96 2.38 -9.71
CA GLY A 283 27.97 3.43 -9.85
C GLY A 283 28.02 4.41 -8.69
N SER A 284 27.09 4.34 -7.73
CA SER A 284 27.15 5.11 -6.48
C SER A 284 28.22 4.57 -5.52
N THR A 285 28.67 5.42 -4.59
CA THR A 285 29.53 5.01 -3.48
C THR A 285 28.73 4.27 -2.40
N ASN A 286 27.46 4.64 -2.22
CA ASN A 286 26.48 4.01 -1.33
C ASN A 286 25.06 4.48 -1.65
N SER A 287 24.06 3.99 -0.89
CA SER A 287 22.64 4.31 -1.11
C SER A 287 22.23 5.73 -0.73
N GLY A 288 23.11 6.55 -0.17
CA GLY A 288 22.80 7.88 0.36
C GLY A 288 22.06 7.84 1.69
N THR A 289 21.32 8.90 2.00
CA THR A 289 20.51 9.01 3.22
C THR A 289 19.04 8.91 2.86
N ILE A 290 18.40 7.81 3.27
CA ILE A 290 17.01 7.50 2.95
C ILE A 290 16.18 7.51 4.23
N LYS A 291 15.04 8.20 4.22
CA LYS A 291 14.06 8.25 5.30
C LYS A 291 12.68 7.89 4.77
N ILE A 292 12.04 6.88 5.35
CA ILE A 292 10.70 6.44 5.00
C ILE A 292 9.85 6.50 6.27
N SER A 293 8.78 7.28 6.23
CA SER A 293 7.87 7.49 7.38
C SER A 293 6.43 7.08 7.09
N ASN A 294 6.07 6.96 5.81
CA ASN A 294 4.76 6.52 5.34
C ASN A 294 4.84 6.09 3.87
N GLY A 295 3.73 5.61 3.31
CA GLY A 295 3.62 5.13 1.93
C GLY A 295 3.53 3.60 1.85
N THR A 296 3.11 3.11 0.69
CA THR A 296 2.93 1.66 0.43
C THR A 296 3.90 1.20 -0.64
N PHE A 297 4.76 0.25 -0.26
CA PHE A 297 5.86 -0.27 -1.05
C PHE A 297 5.57 -1.73 -1.41
N ASN A 298 5.16 -2.00 -2.65
CA ASN A 298 4.79 -3.34 -3.11
C ASN A 298 5.96 -4.07 -3.78
N GLY A 299 6.96 -4.42 -2.97
CA GLY A 299 8.17 -5.13 -3.37
C GLY A 299 9.28 -4.93 -2.34
N ASN A 300 10.48 -5.43 -2.64
CA ASN A 300 11.58 -5.38 -1.67
C ASN A 300 12.30 -4.04 -1.65
N ILE A 301 12.86 -3.71 -0.49
CA ILE A 301 13.92 -2.71 -0.36
C ILE A 301 15.25 -3.45 -0.38
N ASN A 302 16.12 -3.14 -1.33
CA ASN A 302 17.37 -3.85 -1.54
C ASN A 302 18.56 -2.90 -1.64
N LEU A 303 19.26 -2.76 -0.52
CA LEU A 303 20.44 -1.92 -0.39
C LEU A 303 21.70 -2.76 -0.64
N GLY A 304 22.59 -2.25 -1.49
CA GLY A 304 23.92 -2.83 -1.67
C GLY A 304 24.10 -3.77 -2.86
N LEU A 305 23.27 -3.69 -3.90
CA LEU A 305 23.52 -4.46 -5.14
C LEU A 305 24.84 -4.08 -5.84
N THR A 306 25.49 -2.99 -5.43
CA THR A 306 26.84 -2.60 -5.85
C THR A 306 27.80 -2.49 -4.68
N ALA A 307 29.08 -2.79 -4.94
CA ALA A 307 30.14 -2.65 -3.94
C ALA A 307 30.23 -1.21 -3.44
N SER A 308 29.80 -0.99 -2.20
CA SER A 308 29.93 0.29 -1.51
C SER A 308 31.25 0.36 -0.73
N ALA A 309 31.90 1.53 -0.74
CA ALA A 309 33.12 1.81 0.03
C ALA A 309 32.84 2.48 1.40
N SER A 310 31.63 3.01 1.60
CA SER A 310 31.22 3.71 2.83
C SER A 310 29.74 3.47 3.14
N ALA A 311 29.33 3.56 4.40
CA ALA A 311 27.92 3.37 4.75
C ALA A 311 27.04 4.52 4.23
N GLY A 312 25.93 4.18 3.57
CA GLY A 312 24.73 5.01 3.54
C GLY A 312 23.79 4.65 4.69
N ASN A 313 22.60 5.25 4.72
CA ASN A 313 21.64 5.11 5.80
C ASN A 313 20.22 4.90 5.26
N LEU A 314 19.49 3.97 5.85
CA LEU A 314 18.04 3.83 5.69
C LEU A 314 17.38 3.87 7.06
N GLU A 315 16.44 4.80 7.23
CA GLU A 315 15.53 4.83 8.37
C GLU A 315 14.10 4.54 7.90
N ILE A 316 13.47 3.50 8.45
CA ILE A 316 12.04 3.21 8.29
C ILE A 316 11.36 3.56 9.61
N SER A 317 10.26 4.30 9.57
CA SER A 317 9.55 4.80 10.74
C SER A 317 8.06 5.01 10.45
N GLY A 318 7.32 5.46 11.45
CA GLY A 318 5.92 5.86 11.29
C GLY A 318 5.03 4.70 10.85
N SER A 319 4.21 4.93 9.81
CA SER A 319 3.22 3.99 9.30
C SER A 319 3.55 3.45 7.90
N ALA A 320 4.82 3.47 7.51
CA ALA A 320 5.25 2.91 6.23
C ALA A 320 4.87 1.42 6.12
N VAL A 321 4.43 0.99 4.93
CA VAL A 321 4.07 -0.41 4.65
C VAL A 321 5.01 -0.96 3.58
N ILE A 322 5.82 -1.94 3.94
CA ILE A 322 6.73 -2.67 3.04
C ILE A 322 6.17 -4.06 2.82
N ASN A 323 5.56 -4.27 1.65
CA ASN A 323 5.05 -5.57 1.22
C ASN A 323 6.15 -6.38 0.51
N GLY A 324 7.25 -6.64 1.22
CA GLY A 324 8.44 -7.29 0.70
C GLY A 324 9.56 -7.37 1.73
N ASP A 325 10.72 -7.85 1.29
CA ASP A 325 11.91 -7.97 2.12
C ASP A 325 12.60 -6.61 2.33
N VAL A 326 13.31 -6.46 3.44
CA VAL A 326 14.30 -5.40 3.66
C VAL A 326 15.69 -6.04 3.72
N ILE A 327 16.50 -5.75 2.71
CA ILE A 327 17.77 -6.43 2.45
C ILE A 327 18.89 -5.41 2.47
N ASN A 328 19.94 -5.70 3.24
CA ASN A 328 21.22 -5.00 3.21
C ASN A 328 22.33 -5.99 2.90
N THR A 329 22.93 -5.87 1.71
CA THR A 329 24.01 -6.77 1.28
C THR A 329 25.39 -6.14 1.42
N GLN A 330 25.49 -4.85 1.77
CA GLN A 330 26.75 -4.10 1.80
C GLN A 330 26.96 -3.36 3.11
N GLN A 331 27.43 -2.11 3.08
CA GLN A 331 27.92 -1.37 4.26
C GLN A 331 26.88 -0.44 4.90
N ASP A 332 25.66 -0.37 4.37
CA ASP A 332 24.67 0.61 4.82
C ASP A 332 24.22 0.34 6.27
N SER A 333 23.74 1.39 6.93
CA SER A 333 23.11 1.32 8.24
C SER A 333 21.60 1.36 8.08
N VAL A 334 20.93 0.28 8.48
CA VAL A 334 19.46 0.17 8.44
C VAL A 334 18.89 0.24 9.85
N VAL A 335 17.99 1.19 10.09
CA VAL A 335 17.28 1.35 11.35
C VAL A 335 15.77 1.31 11.10
N ILE A 336 15.07 0.44 11.82
CA ILE A 336 13.62 0.29 11.75
C ILE A 336 13.01 0.74 13.08
N ASN A 337 12.34 1.89 13.03
CA ASN A 337 11.70 2.62 14.14
C ASN A 337 10.17 2.65 13.97
N GLY A 338 9.58 1.71 13.22
CA GLY A 338 8.14 1.63 12.97
C GLY A 338 7.81 1.03 11.61
N GLY A 339 6.54 1.13 11.23
CA GLY A 339 6.00 0.59 9.99
C GLY A 339 5.55 -0.87 10.10
N THR A 340 5.07 -1.40 8.97
CA THR A 340 4.68 -2.79 8.77
C THR A 340 5.53 -3.42 7.68
N ILE A 341 6.15 -4.56 7.93
CA ILE A 341 7.00 -5.28 6.97
C ILE A 341 6.49 -6.71 6.85
N THR A 342 6.06 -7.10 5.64
CA THR A 342 5.49 -8.44 5.42
C THR A 342 6.53 -9.48 5.02
N GLY A 343 7.70 -9.06 4.56
CA GLY A 343 8.80 -9.95 4.21
C GLY A 343 9.82 -10.12 5.34
N THR A 344 10.94 -10.71 4.98
CA THR A 344 12.09 -10.93 5.87
C THR A 344 12.97 -9.68 5.96
N ILE A 345 13.73 -9.61 7.05
CA ILE A 345 14.71 -8.55 7.30
C ILE A 345 16.08 -9.23 7.35
N ASN A 346 16.97 -8.86 6.43
CA ASN A 346 18.25 -9.56 6.24
C ASN A 346 19.41 -8.59 6.08
N ASN A 347 20.48 -8.84 6.85
CA ASN A 347 21.78 -8.20 6.64
C ASN A 347 22.83 -9.26 6.35
N THR A 348 23.27 -9.34 5.10
CA THR A 348 24.34 -10.26 4.65
C THR A 348 25.66 -9.54 4.38
N GLY A 349 25.66 -8.20 4.46
CA GLY A 349 26.82 -7.36 4.29
C GLY A 349 27.59 -7.06 5.57
N ASN A 350 28.54 -6.13 5.47
CA ASN A 350 29.31 -5.61 6.61
C ASN A 350 28.65 -4.40 7.29
N GLY A 351 27.47 -4.00 6.81
CA GLY A 351 26.67 -2.90 7.35
C GLY A 351 25.98 -3.30 8.65
N THR A 352 25.07 -2.43 9.11
CA THR A 352 24.33 -2.65 10.35
C THR A 352 22.84 -2.72 10.09
N MET A 353 22.14 -3.42 10.99
CA MET A 353 20.70 -3.58 10.96
C MET A 353 20.18 -3.58 12.39
N GLN A 354 19.26 -2.67 12.68
CA GLN A 354 18.67 -2.49 14.00
C GLN A 354 17.15 -2.35 13.89
N VAL A 355 16.42 -3.15 14.65
CA VAL A 355 14.96 -3.10 14.80
C VAL A 355 14.63 -2.61 16.19
N ASN A 356 14.11 -1.39 16.29
CA ASN A 356 13.66 -0.78 17.54
C ASN A 356 12.15 -0.95 17.73
N SER A 357 11.37 -0.83 16.65
CA SER A 357 9.92 -1.02 16.66
C SER A 357 9.34 -1.34 15.29
N GLY A 358 8.11 -1.85 15.24
CA GLY A 358 7.36 -2.15 14.02
C GLY A 358 6.48 -3.39 14.14
N ASN A 359 5.74 -3.67 13.06
CA ASN A 359 4.92 -4.88 12.89
C ASN A 359 5.49 -5.73 11.76
N PHE A 360 5.63 -7.04 11.99
CA PHE A 360 6.31 -7.95 11.08
C PHE A 360 5.48 -9.22 10.87
N SER A 361 5.33 -9.67 9.63
CA SER A 361 4.69 -10.97 9.36
C SER A 361 5.64 -12.13 9.66
N GLU A 362 6.94 -11.91 9.47
CA GLU A 362 8.02 -12.85 9.80
C GLU A 362 8.77 -12.38 11.05
N GLN A 363 9.22 -13.31 11.89
CA GLN A 363 9.95 -12.97 13.10
C GLN A 363 11.30 -12.32 12.74
N PRO A 364 11.59 -11.08 13.20
CA PRO A 364 12.92 -10.50 13.02
C PRO A 364 13.98 -11.34 13.74
N ASP A 365 15.18 -11.45 13.16
CA ASP A 365 16.31 -12.07 13.86
C ASP A 365 16.61 -11.31 15.15
N SER A 366 16.69 -12.02 16.27
CA SER A 366 17.05 -11.49 17.58
C SER A 366 18.36 -10.69 17.58
N ALA A 367 19.29 -10.96 16.66
CA ALA A 367 20.53 -10.20 16.52
C ALA A 367 20.31 -8.76 16.02
N TYR A 368 19.18 -8.51 15.35
CA TYR A 368 18.82 -7.17 14.86
C TYR A 368 17.92 -6.43 15.84
N VAL A 369 17.17 -7.14 16.68
CA VAL A 369 16.25 -6.52 17.64
C VAL A 369 17.01 -5.84 18.77
N ASN A 370 16.64 -4.60 19.07
CA ASN A 370 17.19 -3.87 20.21
C ASN A 370 16.83 -4.60 21.52
N GLY A 371 17.84 -4.91 22.35
CA GLY A 371 17.64 -5.64 23.61
C GLY A 371 16.79 -4.91 24.65
N ALA A 372 16.55 -3.60 24.49
CA ALA A 372 15.62 -2.83 25.31
C ALA A 372 14.16 -2.91 24.84
N SER A 373 13.90 -3.48 23.65
CA SER A 373 12.55 -3.60 23.10
C SER A 373 11.81 -4.82 23.67
N THR A 374 10.50 -4.69 23.76
CA THR A 374 9.56 -5.79 23.97
C THR A 374 9.19 -6.40 22.63
N VAL A 375 9.13 -7.74 22.57
CA VAL A 375 8.73 -8.49 21.37
C VAL A 375 7.54 -9.37 21.73
N ALA A 376 6.45 -9.20 20.98
CA ALA A 376 5.26 -10.03 21.12
C ALA A 376 4.91 -10.69 19.80
N LYS A 377 4.52 -11.96 19.80
CA LYS A 377 3.82 -12.60 18.70
C LYS A 377 2.33 -12.59 19.00
N TYR A 378 1.59 -11.82 18.22
CA TYR A 378 0.15 -11.71 18.29
C TYR A 378 -0.50 -12.54 17.19
N THR A 379 -1.41 -13.44 17.56
CA THR A 379 -2.08 -14.36 16.63
C THR A 379 -3.58 -14.15 16.68
N THR A 380 -4.17 -13.77 15.54
CA THR A 380 -5.61 -13.64 15.34
C THR A 380 -6.06 -14.65 14.30
N GLY A 381 -6.84 -15.64 14.73
CA GLY A 381 -7.16 -16.81 13.91
C GLY A 381 -5.90 -17.58 13.52
N ASP A 382 -5.62 -17.67 12.22
CA ASP A 382 -4.43 -18.35 11.66
C ASP A 382 -3.31 -17.37 11.27
N VAL A 383 -3.48 -16.07 11.49
CA VAL A 383 -2.51 -15.03 11.12
C VAL A 383 -1.70 -14.63 12.34
N ALA A 384 -0.37 -14.74 12.23
CA ALA A 384 0.57 -14.26 13.23
C ALA A 384 1.21 -12.93 12.80
N THR A 385 1.42 -12.03 13.74
CA THR A 385 2.14 -10.78 13.59
C THR A 385 3.10 -10.61 14.76
N PHE A 386 4.36 -10.35 14.47
CA PHE A 386 5.38 -10.02 15.45
C PHE A 386 5.39 -8.51 15.64
N ILE A 387 5.27 -8.06 16.88
CA ILE A 387 5.21 -6.67 17.28
C ILE A 387 6.48 -6.40 18.08
N VAL A 388 7.26 -5.42 17.64
CA VAL A 388 8.45 -4.94 18.36
C VAL A 388 8.20 -3.49 18.77
N GLY A 389 8.59 -3.11 19.98
CA GLY A 389 8.53 -1.72 20.42
C GLY A 389 8.87 -1.55 21.90
N SER A 390 8.56 -0.38 22.46
CA SER A 390 8.58 -0.22 23.92
C SER A 390 7.48 -1.08 24.55
N ALA A 391 7.64 -1.43 25.84
CA ALA A 391 6.62 -2.18 26.59
C ALA A 391 5.23 -1.52 26.48
N SER A 392 5.17 -0.19 26.56
CA SER A 392 3.93 0.58 26.40
C SER A 392 3.36 0.53 24.98
N ASP A 393 4.21 0.63 23.95
CA ASP A 393 3.72 0.58 22.56
C ASP A 393 3.18 -0.80 22.20
N VAL A 394 3.87 -1.85 22.65
CA VAL A 394 3.43 -3.23 22.48
C VAL A 394 2.10 -3.45 23.21
N ALA A 395 1.98 -3.03 24.48
CA ALA A 395 0.73 -3.14 25.23
C ALA A 395 -0.43 -2.38 24.56
N ASN A 396 -0.17 -1.18 24.05
CA ASN A 396 -1.19 -0.39 23.33
C ASN A 396 -1.70 -1.11 22.09
N GLN A 397 -0.81 -1.72 21.29
CA GLN A 397 -1.22 -2.48 20.10
C GLN A 397 -2.02 -3.74 20.45
N LEU A 398 -1.69 -4.39 21.56
CA LEU A 398 -2.37 -5.60 22.04
C LEU A 398 -3.70 -5.32 22.77
N SER A 399 -3.99 -4.07 23.13
CA SER A 399 -5.19 -3.70 23.90
C SER A 399 -6.52 -4.06 23.23
N ASN A 400 -6.52 -4.24 21.91
CA ASN A 400 -7.71 -4.62 21.14
C ASN A 400 -7.85 -6.15 20.95
N ALA A 401 -7.02 -6.96 21.61
CA ALA A 401 -7.13 -8.41 21.53
C ALA A 401 -8.50 -8.89 22.06
N VAL A 402 -9.10 -9.80 21.30
CA VAL A 402 -10.43 -10.35 21.57
C VAL A 402 -10.36 -11.84 21.90
N LYS A 403 -11.46 -12.36 22.45
CA LYS A 403 -11.63 -13.77 22.77
C LYS A 403 -11.19 -14.68 21.60
N GLY A 404 -10.25 -15.59 21.90
CA GLY A 404 -9.67 -16.53 20.94
C GLY A 404 -8.29 -16.12 20.39
N ASP A 405 -7.90 -14.85 20.54
CA ASP A 405 -6.56 -14.40 20.17
C ASP A 405 -5.49 -14.95 21.11
N LYS A 406 -4.26 -15.03 20.60
CA LYS A 406 -3.09 -15.50 21.36
C LYS A 406 -1.98 -14.46 21.33
N ILE A 407 -1.40 -14.19 22.49
CA ILE A 407 -0.29 -13.25 22.67
C ILE A 407 0.87 -14.01 23.31
N GLU A 408 2.01 -14.07 22.65
CA GLU A 408 3.25 -14.61 23.20
C GLU A 408 4.29 -13.50 23.35
N ILE A 409 4.64 -13.15 24.58
CA ILE A 409 5.75 -12.23 24.88
C ILE A 409 7.06 -13.02 24.85
N MET A 410 7.91 -12.68 23.90
CA MET A 410 9.15 -13.41 23.58
C MET A 410 10.40 -12.71 24.14
N GLN A 411 10.31 -11.40 24.39
CA GLN A 411 11.40 -10.58 24.93
C GLN A 411 10.82 -9.36 25.64
N GLY A 412 11.53 -8.88 26.68
CA GLY A 412 11.23 -7.63 27.37
C GLY A 412 10.07 -7.75 28.37
N ASP A 413 9.89 -6.68 29.14
CA ASP A 413 8.77 -6.58 30.07
C ASP A 413 7.48 -6.21 29.31
N ALA A 414 6.34 -6.64 29.82
CA ALA A 414 5.04 -6.27 29.30
C ALA A 414 3.98 -6.16 30.41
N GLU A 415 3.21 -5.09 30.38
CA GLU A 415 2.00 -4.94 31.19
C GLU A 415 0.83 -4.76 30.24
N ILE A 416 0.02 -5.80 30.09
CA ILE A 416 -1.06 -5.83 29.10
C ILE A 416 -2.42 -5.97 29.79
N ALA A 417 -3.38 -5.21 29.27
CA ALA A 417 -4.78 -5.31 29.65
C ALA A 417 -5.55 -5.88 28.46
N VAL A 418 -6.17 -7.05 28.64
CA VAL A 418 -6.86 -7.77 27.57
C VAL A 418 -8.19 -8.32 28.06
N THR A 419 -9.11 -8.50 27.11
CA THR A 419 -10.42 -9.08 27.38
C THR A 419 -10.32 -10.56 27.70
N GLU A 420 -11.37 -11.09 28.31
CA GLU A 420 -11.45 -12.50 28.67
C GLU A 420 -11.35 -13.42 27.45
N GLY A 421 -10.63 -14.54 27.63
CA GLY A 421 -10.49 -15.56 26.61
C GLY A 421 -9.40 -15.25 25.59
N VAL A 422 -8.62 -14.19 25.82
CA VAL A 422 -7.29 -14.02 25.22
C VAL A 422 -6.30 -14.90 25.97
N SER A 423 -5.56 -15.71 25.23
CA SER A 423 -4.48 -16.54 25.79
C SER A 423 -3.19 -15.76 25.77
N VAL A 424 -2.54 -15.61 26.93
CA VAL A 424 -1.27 -14.90 27.04
C VAL A 424 -0.18 -15.83 27.53
N SER A 425 0.98 -15.71 26.90
CA SER A 425 2.19 -16.45 27.20
C SER A 425 3.40 -15.54 27.39
N ASN A 426 4.33 -15.96 28.25
CA ASN A 426 5.65 -15.37 28.46
C ASN A 426 6.72 -16.45 28.23
N THR A 427 7.32 -16.45 27.03
CA THR A 427 8.45 -17.31 26.67
C THR A 427 9.80 -16.60 26.79
N GLY A 428 9.77 -15.30 27.07
CA GLY A 428 10.94 -14.47 27.31
C GLY A 428 11.45 -14.49 28.75
N THR A 429 12.45 -13.64 29.03
CA THR A 429 13.05 -13.49 30.36
C THR A 429 12.53 -12.27 31.15
N GLY A 430 11.68 -11.46 30.53
CA GLY A 430 11.09 -10.27 31.15
C GLY A 430 9.91 -10.59 32.05
N THR A 431 9.47 -9.58 32.80
CA THR A 431 8.27 -9.66 33.64
C THR A 431 7.04 -9.35 32.79
N VAL A 432 6.09 -10.28 32.76
CA VAL A 432 4.82 -10.11 32.06
C VAL A 432 3.69 -10.10 33.08
N THR A 433 2.86 -9.06 33.01
CA THR A 433 1.62 -8.94 33.79
C THR A 433 0.43 -8.78 32.87
N VAL A 434 -0.65 -9.50 33.21
CA VAL A 434 -1.91 -9.48 32.46
C VAL A 434 -3.01 -9.11 33.43
N ASN A 435 -3.70 -7.98 33.17
CA ASN A 435 -4.74 -7.46 34.07
C ASN A 435 -4.28 -7.35 35.54
N GLY A 436 -2.99 -7.06 35.76
CA GLY A 436 -2.37 -6.92 37.08
C GLY A 436 -1.81 -8.22 37.69
N GLU A 437 -1.98 -9.37 37.06
CA GLU A 437 -1.46 -10.66 37.54
C GLU A 437 -0.19 -11.08 36.78
N THR A 438 0.84 -11.55 37.48
CA THR A 438 2.10 -12.00 36.85
C THR A 438 1.94 -13.36 36.17
N VAL A 439 2.42 -13.47 34.94
CA VAL A 439 2.46 -14.72 34.16
C VAL A 439 3.76 -15.47 34.46
N THR A 440 3.67 -16.57 35.20
CA THR A 440 4.85 -17.33 35.67
C THR A 440 5.04 -18.70 34.98
N GLU A 441 3.99 -19.31 34.41
CA GLU A 441 4.09 -20.56 33.62
C GLU A 441 3.03 -20.61 32.49
N GLU A 442 3.41 -21.20 31.36
CA GLU A 442 2.68 -21.28 30.09
C GLU A 442 1.51 -22.29 30.04
N PRO A 443 0.37 -21.98 29.38
CA PRO A 443 -0.20 -20.66 29.06
C PRO A 443 -1.19 -20.17 30.14
N VAL A 444 -1.20 -18.87 30.45
CA VAL A 444 -2.24 -18.26 31.28
C VAL A 444 -3.39 -17.83 30.38
N VAL A 445 -4.48 -18.60 30.40
CA VAL A 445 -5.78 -18.11 29.92
C VAL A 445 -6.27 -17.12 30.95
N THR A 446 -6.55 -15.87 30.56
CA THR A 446 -7.21 -14.90 31.45
C THR A 446 -8.46 -15.57 32.04
N PRO A 447 -8.50 -15.87 33.35
CA PRO A 447 -9.63 -16.58 33.93
C PRO A 447 -10.90 -15.79 33.70
N HIS A 448 -11.98 -16.49 33.34
CA HIS A 448 -13.31 -15.91 33.27
C HIS A 448 -13.66 -15.27 34.62
N VAL A 449 -13.88 -13.95 34.63
CA VAL A 449 -14.35 -13.24 35.82
C VAL A 449 -15.86 -13.17 35.72
N HIS A 450 -16.53 -13.89 36.60
CA HIS A 450 -17.98 -13.90 36.71
C HIS A 450 -18.50 -12.53 37.18
N GLY A 451 -18.83 -11.64 36.24
CA GLY A 451 -19.21 -10.25 36.54
C GLY A 451 -20.72 -10.02 36.59
N ASN A 452 -21.46 -10.61 35.64
CA ASN A 452 -22.92 -10.49 35.56
C ASN A 452 -23.59 -11.78 36.07
N ILE A 453 -23.99 -11.75 37.34
CA ILE A 453 -24.54 -12.92 38.04
C ILE A 453 -26.01 -12.70 38.38
N ILE A 454 -26.85 -13.61 37.88
CA ILE A 454 -28.25 -13.74 38.30
C ILE A 454 -28.31 -14.78 39.41
N HIS A 455 -28.70 -14.35 40.60
CA HIS A 455 -29.10 -15.26 41.69
C HIS A 455 -30.57 -15.63 41.53
N VAL A 456 -30.88 -16.92 41.65
CA VAL A 456 -32.23 -17.47 41.60
C VAL A 456 -32.50 -18.26 42.88
N ASP A 457 -33.46 -17.76 43.67
CA ASP A 457 -33.90 -18.41 44.89
C ASP A 457 -34.51 -19.80 44.61
N ALA A 458 -34.31 -20.73 45.56
CA ALA A 458 -34.95 -22.04 45.51
C ALA A 458 -36.49 -21.91 45.49
N LYS A 459 -37.13 -22.66 44.60
CA LYS A 459 -38.59 -22.75 44.51
C LYS A 459 -39.03 -24.19 44.69
N ALA A 460 -39.85 -24.46 45.69
CA ALA A 460 -40.36 -25.81 45.92
C ALA A 460 -41.24 -26.29 44.74
N PRO A 461 -41.09 -27.56 44.29
CA PRO A 461 -41.99 -28.15 43.31
C PRO A 461 -43.41 -28.26 43.87
N THR A 462 -44.40 -28.14 43.00
CA THR A 462 -45.81 -28.40 43.32
C THR A 462 -46.25 -29.70 42.65
N ALA A 463 -47.49 -30.13 42.91
CA ALA A 463 -48.05 -31.32 42.27
C ALA A 463 -48.05 -31.27 40.73
N THR A 464 -48.04 -30.06 40.15
CA THR A 464 -48.18 -29.86 38.69
C THR A 464 -47.09 -29.00 38.06
N GLN A 465 -46.21 -28.38 38.84
CA GLN A 465 -45.10 -27.55 38.34
C GLN A 465 -43.78 -27.98 38.98
N ALA A 466 -42.75 -28.12 38.16
CA ALA A 466 -41.38 -28.29 38.64
C ALA A 466 -40.95 -27.06 39.46
N GLY A 467 -40.13 -27.32 40.47
CA GLY A 467 -39.41 -26.33 41.23
C GLY A 467 -37.97 -26.21 40.75
N ASN A 468 -37.16 -25.48 41.50
CA ASN A 468 -35.72 -25.39 41.30
C ASN A 468 -34.98 -25.33 42.64
N ILE A 469 -33.72 -25.77 42.66
CA ILE A 469 -32.80 -25.46 43.75
C ILE A 469 -32.36 -23.99 43.67
N GLU A 470 -31.69 -23.50 44.70
CA GLU A 470 -31.02 -22.19 44.64
C GLU A 470 -29.79 -22.30 43.74
N TYR A 471 -29.57 -21.31 42.87
CA TYR A 471 -28.42 -21.28 41.97
C TYR A 471 -28.03 -19.85 41.55
N TRP A 472 -26.82 -19.73 41.00
CA TRP A 472 -26.26 -18.51 40.42
C TRP A 472 -25.92 -18.78 38.95
N LEU A 473 -26.50 -18.00 38.03
CA LEU A 473 -26.21 -18.05 36.60
C LEU A 473 -25.29 -16.88 36.26
N CYS A 474 -24.15 -17.17 35.65
CA CYS A 474 -23.34 -16.14 35.02
C CYS A 474 -23.85 -15.89 33.60
N GLU A 475 -24.46 -14.73 33.35
CA GLU A 475 -24.96 -14.36 32.02
C GLU A 475 -23.82 -14.19 31.00
N ASP A 476 -22.61 -13.85 31.47
CA ASP A 476 -21.46 -13.62 30.61
C ASP A 476 -20.95 -14.93 29.95
N CYS A 477 -21.05 -16.06 30.65
CA CYS A 477 -20.60 -17.37 30.13
C CYS A 477 -21.69 -18.45 30.01
N GLY A 478 -22.90 -18.19 30.50
CA GLY A 478 -24.04 -19.12 30.48
C GLY A 478 -23.93 -20.31 31.43
N LYS A 479 -22.99 -20.27 32.39
CA LYS A 479 -22.77 -21.36 33.37
C LYS A 479 -23.60 -21.18 34.64
N TYR A 480 -24.03 -22.29 35.21
CA TYR A 480 -24.78 -22.35 36.47
C TYR A 480 -23.89 -22.80 37.62
N PHE A 481 -24.12 -22.24 38.81
CA PHE A 481 -23.36 -22.52 40.02
C PHE A 481 -24.30 -22.79 41.20
N SER A 482 -23.92 -23.71 42.07
CA SER A 482 -24.68 -24.06 43.29
C SER A 482 -24.29 -23.24 44.53
N ASP A 483 -23.35 -22.29 44.38
CA ASP A 483 -22.85 -21.45 45.46
C ASP A 483 -22.57 -20.01 45.00
N GLU A 484 -22.76 -19.04 45.89
CA GLU A 484 -22.53 -17.62 45.65
C GLU A 484 -21.06 -17.29 45.31
N ALA A 485 -20.12 -18.11 45.78
CA ALA A 485 -18.70 -17.96 45.47
C ALA A 485 -18.34 -18.48 44.06
N LEU A 486 -19.30 -19.07 43.34
CA LEU A 486 -19.18 -19.54 41.97
C LEU A 486 -18.08 -20.59 41.79
N THR A 487 -17.91 -21.44 42.80
CA THR A 487 -16.86 -22.46 42.84
C THR A 487 -17.35 -23.86 42.46
N LYS A 488 -18.67 -24.07 42.44
CA LYS A 488 -19.32 -25.36 42.14
C LYS A 488 -20.25 -25.23 40.96
N GLU A 489 -19.68 -25.38 39.77
CA GLU A 489 -20.42 -25.45 38.50
C GLU A 489 -21.39 -26.64 38.50
N ILE A 490 -22.61 -26.40 38.04
CA ILE A 490 -23.71 -27.37 37.87
C ILE A 490 -24.31 -27.19 36.47
N THR A 491 -25.13 -28.14 36.02
CA THR A 491 -25.87 -28.02 34.75
C THR A 491 -27.22 -27.33 34.96
N GLU A 492 -27.84 -26.85 33.88
CA GLU A 492 -29.21 -26.32 33.93
C GLU A 492 -30.19 -27.40 34.43
N GLU A 493 -30.00 -28.65 34.01
CA GLU A 493 -30.82 -29.79 34.42
C GLU A 493 -30.72 -30.06 35.94
N ASP A 494 -29.53 -29.88 36.54
CA ASP A 494 -29.33 -30.02 37.98
C ASP A 494 -30.10 -28.96 38.78
N THR A 495 -30.47 -27.85 38.14
CA THR A 495 -31.25 -26.81 38.81
C THR A 495 -32.71 -27.24 39.04
N ILE A 496 -33.21 -28.21 38.27
CA ILE A 496 -34.65 -28.52 38.17
C ILE A 496 -35.07 -29.57 39.21
N LEU A 497 -36.10 -29.26 40.00
CA LEU A 497 -36.79 -30.20 40.88
C LEU A 497 -38.09 -30.65 40.23
N ALA A 498 -38.24 -31.95 39.95
CA ALA A 498 -39.44 -32.49 39.34
C ALA A 498 -40.71 -32.21 40.18
N ALA A 499 -41.85 -32.02 39.50
CA ALA A 499 -43.16 -31.89 40.16
C ALA A 499 -43.43 -33.12 41.05
N THR A 500 -44.03 -32.92 42.23
CA THR A 500 -44.09 -33.96 43.27
C THR A 500 -44.96 -35.15 42.90
N GLY A 501 -45.86 -35.00 41.92
CA GLY A 501 -46.81 -36.04 41.53
C GLY A 501 -47.89 -36.30 42.58
N GLU A 502 -49.12 -36.42 42.09
CA GLU A 502 -50.37 -36.87 42.73
C GLU A 502 -50.86 -36.20 44.04
N THR A 503 -52.07 -35.65 43.91
CA THR A 503 -52.95 -35.21 45.00
C THR A 503 -53.48 -36.39 45.78
N SER A 504 -53.30 -36.35 47.10
CA SER A 504 -53.85 -37.26 48.11
C SER A 504 -55.35 -37.60 47.96
N ASN A 505 -55.73 -38.84 48.28
CA ASN A 505 -57.09 -39.19 48.71
C ASN A 505 -57.04 -40.05 50.00
N PRO A 506 -57.74 -39.69 51.10
CA PRO A 506 -57.71 -40.43 52.36
C PRO A 506 -58.91 -41.38 52.52
N SER A 507 -58.73 -42.43 53.34
CA SER A 507 -59.67 -43.46 53.87
C SER A 507 -59.44 -44.87 53.28
N GLN A 508 -59.36 -45.98 54.01
CA GLN A 508 -59.52 -46.39 55.41
C GLN A 508 -58.82 -47.79 55.56
N PRO A 509 -58.53 -48.31 56.77
CA PRO A 509 -57.56 -49.37 57.04
C PRO A 509 -58.17 -50.79 57.19
N ALA A 510 -57.33 -51.82 57.01
CA ALA A 510 -57.21 -52.99 57.92
C ALA A 510 -56.03 -53.92 57.53
N ASN A 511 -55.10 -54.05 58.49
CA ASN A 511 -54.19 -55.15 58.90
C ASN A 511 -54.47 -56.60 58.41
N PRO A 512 -53.60 -57.62 58.65
CA PRO A 512 -52.16 -57.67 59.00
C PRO A 512 -51.33 -58.70 58.18
N ASP A 513 -50.01 -58.67 58.47
CA ASP A 513 -49.10 -59.81 58.66
C ASP A 513 -48.33 -60.48 57.50
N ASN A 514 -47.02 -60.33 57.64
CA ASN A 514 -46.00 -61.38 57.79
C ASN A 514 -45.04 -61.70 56.61
N SER A 515 -43.80 -61.27 56.85
CA SER A 515 -42.49 -61.91 56.59
C SER A 515 -42.16 -62.60 55.27
N GLY A 516 -40.95 -62.31 54.78
CA GLY A 516 -40.10 -63.26 54.07
C GLY A 516 -39.67 -62.74 52.70
N SER A 517 -38.60 -61.96 52.63
CA SER A 517 -37.24 -62.45 52.35
C SER A 517 -37.01 -62.87 50.89
N GLY A 518 -36.33 -61.99 50.17
CA GLY A 518 -35.03 -62.37 49.58
C GLY A 518 -34.98 -62.64 48.08
N THR A 519 -34.25 -61.75 47.40
CA THR A 519 -33.11 -62.09 46.52
C THR A 519 -33.47 -62.75 45.18
N GLN A 520 -32.95 -62.42 44.00
CA GLN A 520 -32.10 -61.39 43.40
C GLN A 520 -31.96 -61.84 41.93
N VAL A 521 -31.50 -60.92 41.08
CA VAL A 521 -30.82 -61.14 39.79
C VAL A 521 -31.72 -61.18 38.53
N THR A 522 -31.34 -60.22 37.69
CA THR A 522 -31.63 -59.84 36.30
C THR A 522 -31.09 -60.90 35.29
N PRO A 523 -30.93 -60.65 33.96
CA PRO A 523 -31.33 -59.53 33.11
C PRO A 523 -31.93 -59.92 31.72
N ASP A 524 -32.34 -58.88 31.01
CA ASP A 524 -32.31 -58.66 29.55
C ASP A 524 -33.00 -59.61 28.57
N ASP A 525 -33.91 -59.01 27.79
CA ASP A 525 -33.73 -58.66 26.37
C ASP A 525 -35.10 -58.76 25.67
N THR A 526 -35.45 -57.77 24.87
CA THR A 526 -36.25 -57.92 23.62
C THR A 526 -36.57 -56.56 23.00
N THR A 527 -35.82 -56.26 21.95
CA THR A 527 -36.29 -55.95 20.58
C THR A 527 -37.68 -55.37 20.31
N SER A 528 -37.66 -54.48 19.31
CA SER A 528 -38.66 -54.21 18.26
C SER A 528 -39.63 -53.03 18.44
N THR A 529 -39.46 -52.06 17.54
CA THR A 529 -40.45 -51.06 17.11
C THR A 529 -41.57 -51.73 16.29
N PRO A 530 -42.80 -51.17 16.27
CA PRO A 530 -43.16 -50.22 15.21
C PRO A 530 -44.16 -49.10 15.59
N GLN A 531 -44.30 -48.14 14.66
CA GLN A 531 -45.22 -46.99 14.61
C GLN A 531 -46.70 -47.26 14.93
N THR A 532 -47.37 -46.25 15.49
CA THR A 532 -48.59 -45.54 14.98
C THR A 532 -48.60 -44.17 15.69
N GLY A 533 -49.06 -43.02 15.18
CA GLY A 533 -50.07 -42.71 14.18
C GLY A 533 -50.96 -41.60 14.78
N ASP A 534 -50.74 -40.36 14.31
CA ASP A 534 -51.58 -39.14 14.28
C ASP A 534 -52.83 -38.99 15.17
N SER A 535 -53.03 -37.78 15.74
CA SER A 535 -54.18 -36.91 15.36
C SER A 535 -54.25 -35.55 16.08
N SER A 536 -54.13 -34.48 15.27
CA SER A 536 -55.12 -33.40 15.10
C SER A 536 -55.22 -32.21 16.09
N ASN A 537 -54.75 -31.06 15.57
CA ASN A 537 -55.47 -29.79 15.36
C ASN A 537 -56.04 -28.96 16.55
N LEU A 538 -55.51 -27.73 16.68
CA LEU A 538 -56.27 -26.46 16.65
C LEU A 538 -55.25 -25.31 16.54
N ALA A 539 -55.04 -24.78 15.32
CA ALA A 539 -55.63 -23.54 14.80
C ALA A 539 -54.95 -22.24 15.29
N VAL A 540 -54.08 -21.63 14.45
CA VAL A 540 -54.25 -20.36 13.68
C VAL A 540 -54.46 -19.11 14.58
N TRP A 541 -53.62 -18.07 14.62
CA TRP A 541 -53.43 -16.97 13.62
C TRP A 541 -52.20 -16.13 14.05
N VAL A 542 -51.19 -15.93 13.19
CA VAL A 542 -50.98 -14.83 12.20
C VAL A 542 -50.13 -13.67 12.78
N VAL A 543 -48.85 -13.57 12.38
CA VAL A 543 -48.26 -12.67 11.32
C VAL A 543 -47.66 -11.42 11.99
N LEU A 544 -46.51 -10.84 11.61
CA LEU A 544 -45.95 -10.46 10.31
C LEU A 544 -44.41 -10.32 10.54
N THR A 545 -43.53 -11.08 9.86
CA THR A 545 -42.69 -10.69 8.69
C THR A 545 -42.08 -9.28 8.77
N VAL A 546 -40.79 -9.07 8.49
CA VAL A 546 -40.12 -9.07 7.16
C VAL A 546 -38.60 -9.18 7.42
N LEU A 547 -37.89 -10.24 6.96
CA LEU A 547 -37.19 -10.40 5.67
C LEU A 547 -36.13 -9.31 5.41
N ALA A 548 -34.98 -9.53 4.77
CA ALA A 548 -34.22 -10.67 4.29
C ALA A 548 -32.94 -10.08 3.68
N GLY A 549 -31.88 -10.88 3.58
CA GLY A 549 -30.69 -10.49 2.84
C GLY A 549 -29.58 -11.53 2.90
N ALA A 550 -29.90 -12.79 2.59
CA ALA A 550 -28.89 -13.81 2.33
C ALA A 550 -28.48 -13.73 0.85
N SER A 551 -27.17 -13.81 0.58
CA SER A 551 -26.62 -14.45 -0.62
C SER A 551 -25.27 -15.06 -0.27
N ILE A 552 -25.29 -16.37 -0.03
CA ILE A 552 -24.13 -17.27 0.03
C ILE A 552 -23.79 -17.67 -1.41
N VAL A 553 -22.51 -17.67 -1.80
CA VAL A 553 -21.94 -18.74 -2.63
C VAL A 553 -20.53 -19.05 -2.12
N LYS A 554 -20.38 -20.25 -1.54
CA LYS A 554 -19.11 -20.91 -1.23
C LYS A 554 -18.57 -21.62 -2.47
N ALA A 555 -17.26 -21.56 -2.62
CA ALA A 555 -16.45 -22.32 -3.56
C ALA A 555 -16.24 -23.79 -3.12
N ALA A 556 -15.97 -24.67 -4.09
CA ALA A 556 -15.10 -25.86 -3.99
C ALA A 556 -14.92 -26.44 -5.42
N LEU A 557 -13.73 -26.33 -6.03
CA LEU A 557 -12.61 -27.31 -6.05
C LEU A 557 -12.80 -28.51 -6.98
N SER A 558 -11.94 -28.64 -8.00
CA SER A 558 -11.16 -29.87 -8.23
C SER A 558 -10.04 -29.68 -9.26
N VAL A 559 -8.85 -30.10 -8.83
CA VAL A 559 -7.58 -30.30 -9.54
C VAL A 559 -7.67 -31.37 -10.65
N LYS A 560 -6.88 -31.26 -11.74
CA LYS A 560 -6.18 -32.41 -12.36
C LYS A 560 -5.02 -32.00 -13.29
N HIS A 561 -3.95 -32.80 -13.16
CA HIS A 561 -2.61 -32.74 -13.73
C HIS A 561 -2.51 -33.05 -15.25
N ALA A 562 -1.29 -32.75 -15.78
CA ALA A 562 -0.61 -33.29 -16.98
C ALA A 562 -1.09 -32.74 -18.32
N LYS A 563 -0.23 -32.22 -19.21
CA LYS A 563 1.11 -32.63 -19.62
C LYS A 563 1.90 -31.44 -20.17
#